data_AF-A0A661I5Z3-F1
#
_entry.id   AF-A0A661I5Z3-F1
#
_cell.length_a   1.000
_cell.length_b   1.000
_cell.length_c   1.000
_cell.angle_alpha   90.00
_cell.angle_beta   90.00
_cell.angle_gamma   90.00
#
_symmetry.space_group_name_H-M   'P 1'
#
loop_
_entity.id
_entity.type
_entity.pdbx_description
1 polymer ?
#
loop_
_entity_poly.entity_id
_entity_poly.type
_entity_poly.pdbx_seq_one_letter_code
_entity_poly.pdbx_strand_id
1 'polypeptide(L)'
;MIIFSIGQKKSIEAKRTTTLDQSEILKTLSKSLSEKKIRDIEDFYFLKDAINNNIFAFIPNLIYERIIRDYKQIDKIFGESLLRKITGYNSGYIKRNIMIPEFRKELHKRIEENIEKLKELGIIDKNYELTQKSYEVHTLILLKEEIDSISIKLAGRSKGKEIFVYGEIADNEPFKKGKKLRDINLKKSVKRAIKRGHSKLEVEDIMLNIRERRTRSELTCLLDISGSMKGIKLEVAKKSSFALAYKAIEDRNLIGFIAFSSKPELVIEPTHDFFYIVRSLSPLRAHGSTNIALALRKASKILIRRKHKDKAKGHIILISDTMPTTGSKPIEDLFNAVDECHDSGISISVIGIELDKQAEEIAKKIVSITKGRLYKPRILEELDILLLEDYFSI
;
A
#
# COMPACT_ATOMS: atom_id res chain seq x y z
N MET A 1 -38.27 -47.32 -27.68
CA MET A 1 -37.69 -46.37 -28.65
C MET A 1 -38.23 -44.97 -28.36
N ILE A 2 -37.57 -44.20 -27.48
CA ILE A 2 -37.58 -42.73 -27.46
C ILE A 2 -36.21 -42.33 -26.90
N ILE A 3 -35.37 -41.77 -27.77
CA ILE A 3 -34.02 -41.27 -27.49
C ILE A 3 -34.19 -39.81 -27.10
N PHE A 4 -33.77 -39.42 -25.90
CA PHE A 4 -33.65 -38.01 -25.52
C PHE A 4 -32.21 -37.53 -25.67
N SER A 5 -32.05 -36.61 -26.61
CA SER A 5 -30.84 -35.89 -26.97
C SER A 5 -30.29 -35.07 -25.79
N ILE A 6 -29.01 -35.28 -25.47
CA ILE A 6 -28.27 -34.49 -24.48
C ILE A 6 -27.80 -33.22 -25.18
N GLY A 7 -28.58 -32.15 -25.02
CA GLY A 7 -28.18 -30.79 -25.40
C GLY A 7 -27.07 -30.29 -24.47
N GLN A 8 -25.93 -29.91 -25.05
CA GLN A 8 -24.80 -29.32 -24.36
C GLN A 8 -25.20 -28.06 -23.59
N LYS A 9 -25.18 -28.13 -22.25
CA LYS A 9 -25.10 -26.93 -21.40
C LYS A 9 -23.67 -26.39 -21.48
N LYS A 10 -23.47 -25.28 -22.20
CA LYS A 10 -22.30 -24.41 -22.03
C LYS A 10 -22.27 -23.94 -20.57
N SER A 11 -21.41 -24.57 -19.78
CA SER A 11 -20.99 -24.07 -18.48
C SER A 11 -20.24 -22.76 -18.70
N ILE A 12 -20.85 -21.66 -18.30
CA ILE A 12 -20.15 -20.40 -18.07
C ILE A 12 -19.26 -20.65 -16.85
N GLU A 13 -18.00 -21.03 -17.09
CA GLU A 13 -16.98 -21.04 -16.06
C GLU A 13 -16.80 -19.60 -15.57
N ALA A 14 -17.33 -19.32 -14.38
CA ALA A 14 -16.92 -18.16 -13.61
C ALA A 14 -15.40 -18.26 -13.41
N LYS A 15 -14.66 -17.34 -14.05
CA LYS A 15 -13.22 -17.16 -13.91
C LYS A 15 -12.86 -17.28 -12.42
N ARG A 16 -12.10 -18.33 -12.08
CA ARG A 16 -11.36 -18.41 -10.83
C ARG A 16 -10.47 -17.17 -10.78
N THR A 17 -10.84 -16.18 -9.97
CA THR A 17 -9.97 -15.04 -9.64
C THR A 17 -8.70 -15.63 -9.02
N THR A 18 -7.60 -15.39 -9.73
CA THR A 18 -6.23 -15.71 -9.38
C THR A 18 -5.94 -15.26 -7.96
N THR A 19 -5.50 -16.19 -7.12
CA THR A 19 -4.65 -15.86 -5.97
C THR A 19 -3.53 -14.97 -6.49
N LEU A 20 -3.37 -13.77 -5.92
CA LEU A 20 -2.24 -12.90 -6.25
C LEU A 20 -0.96 -13.62 -5.81
N ASP A 21 -0.33 -14.37 -6.72
CA ASP A 21 0.99 -14.93 -6.46
C ASP A 21 2.03 -13.82 -6.56
N GLN A 22 2.85 -13.64 -5.52
CA GLN A 22 3.92 -12.66 -5.47
C GLN A 22 4.87 -12.79 -6.67
N SER A 23 5.12 -14.03 -7.11
CA SER A 23 5.95 -14.31 -8.29
C SER A 23 5.29 -13.82 -9.58
N GLU A 24 3.96 -13.91 -9.66
CA GLU A 24 3.16 -13.49 -10.81
C GLU A 24 2.99 -11.96 -10.85
N ILE A 25 2.92 -11.29 -9.70
CA ILE A 25 2.95 -9.81 -9.60
C ILE A 25 4.26 -9.27 -10.18
N LEU A 26 5.39 -9.76 -9.69
CA LEU A 26 6.71 -9.33 -10.16
C LEU A 26 6.92 -9.69 -11.63
N LYS A 27 6.45 -10.86 -12.09
CA LYS A 27 6.54 -11.28 -13.49
C LYS A 27 5.66 -10.45 -14.43
N THR A 28 4.43 -10.15 -14.03
CA THR A 28 3.50 -9.33 -14.82
C THR A 28 4.02 -7.90 -14.97
N LEU A 29 4.58 -7.36 -13.90
CA LEU A 29 5.11 -6.01 -13.88
C LEU A 29 6.48 -5.89 -14.57
N SER A 30 7.38 -6.85 -14.37
CA SER A 30 8.66 -6.91 -15.10
C SER A 30 8.44 -7.12 -16.60
N LYS A 31 7.41 -7.86 -17.00
CA LYS A 31 7.00 -7.96 -18.41
C LYS A 31 6.61 -6.59 -18.99
N SER A 32 5.96 -5.73 -18.21
CA SER A 32 5.67 -4.34 -18.60
C SER A 32 6.94 -3.50 -18.82
N LEU A 33 8.04 -3.79 -18.12
CA LEU A 33 9.34 -3.12 -18.32
C LEU A 33 10.23 -3.79 -19.38
N SER A 34 9.94 -5.03 -19.77
CA SER A 34 10.77 -5.86 -20.64
C SER A 34 10.85 -5.40 -22.11
N GLU A 35 10.22 -4.27 -22.44
CA GLU A 35 10.51 -3.52 -23.66
C GLU A 35 11.90 -2.87 -23.56
N LYS A 36 12.92 -3.70 -23.79
CA LYS A 36 14.33 -3.39 -24.12
C LYS A 36 14.96 -2.26 -23.28
N LYS A 37 15.70 -2.63 -22.20
CA LYS A 37 16.96 -2.02 -21.70
C LYS A 37 17.13 -2.03 -20.16
N ILE A 38 16.10 -2.36 -19.38
CA ILE A 38 16.21 -2.45 -17.90
C ILE A 38 16.55 -3.90 -17.53
N ARG A 39 17.84 -4.24 -17.45
CA ARG A 39 18.30 -5.59 -17.05
C ARG A 39 18.41 -5.75 -15.54
N ASP A 40 18.70 -4.67 -14.82
CA ASP A 40 18.80 -4.64 -13.37
C ASP A 40 17.97 -3.48 -12.82
N ILE A 41 17.06 -3.79 -11.91
CA ILE A 41 16.20 -2.78 -11.26
C ILE A 41 17.01 -1.95 -10.26
N GLU A 42 18.11 -2.51 -9.75
CA GLU A 42 18.93 -1.89 -8.71
C GLU A 42 19.68 -0.66 -9.22
N ASP A 43 19.98 -0.64 -10.53
CA ASP A 43 20.53 0.51 -11.24
C ASP A 43 19.62 1.76 -11.20
N PHE A 44 18.36 1.59 -10.81
CA PHE A 44 17.34 2.62 -10.74
C PHE A 44 16.91 2.97 -9.31
N TYR A 45 17.55 2.42 -8.26
CA TYR A 45 17.25 2.79 -6.87
C TYR A 45 17.35 4.30 -6.59
N PHE A 46 18.15 5.03 -7.38
CA PHE A 46 18.25 6.48 -7.32
C PHE A 46 16.90 7.21 -7.53
N LEU A 47 15.93 6.57 -8.18
CA LEU A 47 14.60 7.13 -8.38
C LEU A 47 13.86 7.30 -7.05
N LYS A 48 14.18 6.49 -6.02
CA LYS A 48 13.66 6.69 -4.66
C LYS A 48 14.12 8.04 -4.12
N ASP A 49 15.44 8.26 -4.10
CA ASP A 49 16.04 9.50 -3.64
C ASP A 49 15.50 10.71 -4.42
N ALA A 50 15.42 10.59 -5.76
CA ALA A 50 14.92 11.66 -6.61
C ALA A 50 13.44 12.00 -6.30
N ILE A 51 12.55 11.01 -6.32
CA ILE A 51 11.10 11.23 -6.15
C ILE A 51 10.79 11.70 -4.72
N ASN A 52 11.38 11.09 -3.71
CA ASN A 52 11.17 11.44 -2.30
C ASN A 52 11.64 12.86 -1.98
N ASN A 53 12.72 13.31 -2.60
CA ASN A 53 13.25 14.65 -2.41
C ASN A 53 12.63 15.70 -3.34
N ASN A 54 11.63 15.32 -4.13
CA ASN A 54 10.97 16.14 -5.15
C ASN A 54 11.93 16.67 -6.24
N ILE A 55 12.90 15.85 -6.64
CA ILE A 55 13.85 16.13 -7.72
C ILE A 55 13.34 15.48 -9.01
N PHE A 56 12.74 16.29 -9.88
CA PHE A 56 12.12 15.81 -11.11
C PHE A 56 12.83 16.25 -12.38
N ALA A 57 13.66 17.30 -12.27
CA ALA A 57 14.39 17.88 -13.40
C ALA A 57 15.88 17.65 -13.24
N PHE A 58 16.51 17.16 -14.30
CA PHE A 58 17.89 16.70 -14.34
C PHE A 58 18.71 17.52 -15.34
N ILE A 59 18.68 18.84 -15.21
CA ILE A 59 19.40 19.74 -16.12
C ILE A 59 20.90 19.70 -15.77
N PRO A 60 21.80 19.25 -16.67
CA PRO A 60 23.20 19.00 -16.34
C PRO A 60 23.93 20.19 -15.72
N ASN A 61 23.83 21.36 -16.36
CA ASN A 61 24.52 22.57 -15.90
C ASN A 61 24.00 23.02 -14.53
N LEU A 62 22.69 22.99 -14.30
CA LEU A 62 22.12 23.39 -13.01
C LEU A 62 22.51 22.42 -11.89
N ILE A 63 22.56 21.12 -12.17
CA ILE A 63 23.04 20.12 -11.21
C ILE A 63 24.50 20.38 -10.87
N TYR A 64 25.34 20.57 -11.89
CA TYR A 64 26.76 20.82 -11.72
C TYR A 64 27.00 22.08 -10.87
N GLU A 65 26.38 23.22 -11.25
CA GLU A 65 26.52 24.48 -10.51
C GLU A 65 26.11 24.35 -9.05
N ARG A 66 25.02 23.63 -8.78
CA ARG A 66 24.54 23.38 -7.41
C ARG A 66 25.54 22.54 -6.61
N ILE A 67 26.10 21.48 -7.21
CA ILE A 67 27.11 20.63 -6.58
C ILE A 67 28.34 21.45 -6.20
N ILE A 68 28.84 22.30 -7.11
CA ILE A 68 30.02 23.14 -6.86
C ILE A 68 29.75 24.21 -5.80
N ARG A 69 28.56 24.81 -5.81
CA ARG A 69 28.20 25.91 -4.91
C ARG A 69 28.05 25.45 -3.45
N ASP A 70 27.28 24.39 -3.20
CA ASP A 70 27.07 23.88 -1.84
C ASP A 70 26.92 22.36 -1.84
N TYR A 71 28.07 21.69 -1.91
CA TYR A 71 28.11 20.23 -1.90
C TYR A 71 27.46 19.62 -0.65
N LYS A 72 27.64 20.23 0.51
CA LYS A 72 27.14 19.68 1.78
C LYS A 72 25.61 19.68 1.81
N GLN A 73 24.99 20.74 1.29
CA GLN A 73 23.54 20.79 1.15
C GLN A 73 23.05 19.82 0.08
N ILE A 74 23.75 19.73 -1.06
CA ILE A 74 23.36 18.83 -2.15
C ILE A 74 23.48 17.37 -1.77
N ASP A 75 24.51 16.96 -1.05
CA ASP A 75 24.68 15.60 -0.52
C ASP A 75 23.48 15.16 0.32
N LYS A 76 22.94 16.06 1.14
CA LYS A 76 21.72 15.81 1.93
C LYS A 76 20.45 15.72 1.10
N ILE A 77 20.31 16.57 0.08
CA ILE A 77 19.08 16.65 -0.73
C ILE A 77 19.03 15.54 -1.77
N PHE A 78 20.16 15.27 -2.43
CA PHE A 78 20.21 14.30 -3.51
C PHE A 78 20.35 12.89 -2.95
N GLY A 79 21.05 12.71 -1.83
CA GLY A 79 21.36 11.39 -1.31
C GLY A 79 22.44 10.67 -2.12
N GLU A 80 22.99 9.61 -1.52
CA GLU A 80 24.16 8.92 -2.05
C GLU A 80 23.87 8.22 -3.39
N SER A 81 22.71 7.57 -3.52
CA SER A 81 22.42 6.76 -4.70
C SER A 81 22.17 7.62 -5.93
N LEU A 82 21.51 8.79 -5.76
CA LEU A 82 21.33 9.78 -6.81
C LEU A 82 22.64 10.44 -7.22
N LEU A 83 23.44 10.90 -6.25
CA LEU A 83 24.74 11.50 -6.54
C LEU A 83 25.64 10.53 -7.29
N ARG A 84 25.69 9.27 -6.85
CA ARG A 84 26.45 8.23 -7.52
C ARG A 84 25.94 8.01 -8.94
N LYS A 85 24.62 8.00 -9.17
CA LYS A 85 24.05 7.79 -10.50
C LYS A 85 24.39 8.93 -11.46
N ILE A 86 24.26 10.17 -11.02
CA ILE A 86 24.46 11.33 -11.91
C ILE A 86 25.94 11.65 -12.11
N THR A 87 26.78 11.47 -11.10
CA THR A 87 28.21 11.84 -11.19
C THR A 87 29.12 10.66 -11.53
N GLY A 88 28.69 9.42 -11.26
CA GLY A 88 29.54 8.23 -11.31
C GLY A 88 30.54 8.14 -10.16
N TYR A 89 30.42 8.97 -9.12
CA TYR A 89 31.30 9.00 -7.96
C TYR A 89 30.53 8.88 -6.65
N ASN A 90 31.16 8.24 -5.66
CA ASN A 90 30.62 8.22 -4.31
C ASN A 90 30.77 9.60 -3.64
N SER A 91 29.88 9.91 -2.72
CA SER A 91 29.80 11.22 -2.06
C SER A 91 31.16 11.67 -1.45
N GLY A 92 31.80 10.76 -0.70
CA GLY A 92 33.11 11.05 -0.11
C GLY A 92 34.22 11.38 -1.11
N TYR A 93 34.17 10.84 -2.33
CA TYR A 93 35.16 11.15 -3.37
C TYR A 93 34.93 12.56 -3.93
N ILE A 94 33.67 12.92 -4.21
CA ILE A 94 33.33 14.27 -4.69
C ILE A 94 33.77 15.28 -3.64
N LYS A 95 33.42 15.07 -2.38
CA LYS A 95 33.76 15.99 -1.27
C LYS A 95 35.26 16.29 -1.17
N ARG A 96 36.12 15.29 -1.34
CA ARG A 96 37.58 15.44 -1.24
C ARG A 96 38.19 16.16 -2.45
N ASN A 97 37.59 15.99 -3.63
CA ASN A 97 38.18 16.45 -4.88
C ASN A 97 37.51 17.70 -5.46
N ILE A 98 36.38 18.16 -4.91
CA ILE A 98 35.58 19.26 -5.48
C ILE A 98 36.32 20.59 -5.63
N MET A 99 37.44 20.79 -4.91
CA MET A 99 38.26 21.99 -5.05
C MET A 99 39.25 21.93 -6.22
N ILE A 100 39.48 20.75 -6.79
CA ILE A 100 40.45 20.52 -7.87
C ILE A 100 39.82 20.93 -9.22
N PRO A 101 40.39 21.90 -9.96
CA PRO A 101 39.82 22.38 -11.22
C PRO A 101 39.67 21.30 -12.30
N GLU A 102 40.63 20.39 -12.41
CA GLU A 102 40.60 19.26 -13.37
C GLU A 102 39.45 18.31 -13.04
N PHE A 103 39.26 18.02 -11.75
CA PHE A 103 38.13 17.21 -11.29
C PHE A 103 36.80 17.90 -11.57
N ARG A 104 36.69 19.22 -11.41
CA ARG A 104 35.47 19.96 -11.73
C ARG A 104 35.08 19.84 -13.21
N LYS A 105 36.07 19.87 -14.13
CA LYS A 105 35.84 19.68 -15.57
C LYS A 105 35.36 18.26 -15.88
N GLU A 106 36.04 17.26 -15.32
CA GLU A 106 35.64 15.85 -15.47
C GLU A 106 34.26 15.57 -14.88
N LEU A 107 33.97 16.14 -13.70
CA LEU A 107 32.68 16.00 -13.03
C LEU A 107 31.54 16.54 -13.89
N HIS A 108 31.71 17.72 -14.48
CA HIS A 108 30.71 18.30 -15.39
C HIS A 108 30.46 17.39 -16.59
N LYS A 109 31.53 16.94 -17.25
CA LYS A 109 31.45 16.01 -18.38
C LYS A 109 30.71 14.72 -18.02
N ARG A 110 31.02 14.12 -16.87
CA ARG A 110 30.34 12.91 -16.40
C ARG A 110 28.86 13.12 -16.11
N ILE A 111 28.49 14.27 -15.53
CA ILE A 111 27.09 14.62 -15.30
C ILE A 111 26.33 14.66 -16.62
N GLU A 112 26.89 15.31 -17.64
CA GLU A 112 26.30 15.34 -18.99
C GLU A 112 26.16 13.93 -19.58
N GLU A 113 27.25 13.14 -19.61
CA GLU A 113 27.26 11.78 -20.15
C GLU A 113 26.23 10.86 -19.45
N ASN A 114 26.12 10.95 -18.12
CA ASN A 114 25.20 10.10 -17.37
C ASN A 114 23.74 10.53 -17.52
N ILE A 115 23.45 11.83 -17.63
CA ILE A 115 22.10 12.33 -17.87
C ILE A 115 21.65 11.95 -19.29
N GLU A 116 22.52 12.01 -20.29
CA GLU A 116 22.20 11.54 -21.64
C GLU A 116 21.88 10.03 -21.65
N LYS A 117 22.62 9.20 -20.91
CA LYS A 117 22.25 7.78 -20.73
C LYS A 117 20.85 7.60 -20.14
N LEU A 118 20.45 8.44 -19.17
CA LEU A 118 19.11 8.37 -18.59
C LEU A 118 18.02 8.74 -19.60
N LYS A 119 18.29 9.68 -20.52
CA LYS A 119 17.41 9.98 -21.65
C LYS A 119 17.32 8.81 -22.63
N GLU A 120 18.44 8.19 -23.00
CA GLU A 120 18.47 7.02 -23.90
C GLU A 120 17.74 5.80 -23.35
N LEU A 121 17.65 5.69 -22.02
CA LEU A 121 16.87 4.68 -21.30
C LEU A 121 15.38 5.03 -21.21
N GLY A 122 15.01 6.26 -21.55
CA GLY A 122 13.65 6.79 -21.45
C GLY A 122 13.19 7.07 -20.03
N ILE A 123 14.12 7.16 -19.07
CA ILE A 123 13.83 7.58 -17.69
C ILE A 123 13.54 9.08 -17.65
N ILE A 124 14.24 9.84 -18.49
CA ILE A 124 14.15 11.28 -18.56
C ILE A 124 13.76 11.69 -19.97
N ASP A 125 12.91 12.71 -20.11
CA ASP A 125 12.49 13.23 -21.40
C ASP A 125 13.49 14.25 -21.98
N LYS A 126 13.12 14.85 -23.12
CA LYS A 126 13.94 15.87 -23.79
C LYS A 126 14.08 17.17 -22.98
N ASN A 127 13.14 17.43 -22.07
CA ASN A 127 13.14 18.58 -21.16
C ASN A 127 13.87 18.29 -19.85
N TYR A 128 14.55 17.15 -19.75
CA TYR A 128 15.23 16.68 -18.55
C TYR A 128 14.28 16.31 -17.39
N GLU A 129 13.01 16.03 -17.66
CA GLU A 129 12.02 15.65 -16.66
C GLU A 129 11.80 14.14 -16.57
N LEU A 130 11.51 13.62 -15.38
CA LEU A 130 11.15 12.21 -15.19
C LEU A 130 9.92 11.82 -16.02
N THR A 131 10.05 10.78 -16.83
CA THR A 131 8.97 10.23 -17.65
C THR A 131 8.01 9.36 -16.86
N GLN A 132 6.89 8.96 -17.47
CA GLN A 132 5.98 7.94 -16.92
C GLN A 132 6.71 6.63 -16.60
N LYS A 133 7.65 6.22 -17.45
CA LYS A 133 8.49 5.03 -17.26
C LYS A 133 9.30 5.10 -15.96
N SER A 134 9.74 6.28 -15.54
CA SER A 134 10.41 6.45 -14.25
C SER A 134 9.53 6.12 -13.06
N TYR A 135 8.27 6.58 -13.07
CA TYR A 135 7.32 6.25 -12.01
C TYR A 135 6.97 4.77 -12.01
N GLU A 136 6.89 4.14 -13.18
CA GLU A 136 6.71 2.69 -13.29
C GLU A 136 7.90 1.94 -12.69
N VAL A 137 9.14 2.28 -13.04
CA VAL A 137 10.33 1.64 -12.44
C VAL A 137 10.39 1.85 -10.93
N HIS A 138 10.14 3.08 -10.46
CA HIS A 138 10.08 3.39 -9.03
C HIS A 138 9.01 2.55 -8.30
N THR A 139 7.84 2.39 -8.92
CA THR A 139 6.77 1.55 -8.39
C THR A 139 7.26 0.12 -8.14
N LEU A 140 8.03 -0.42 -9.07
CA LEU A 140 8.55 -1.79 -8.97
C LEU A 140 9.63 -1.95 -7.93
N ILE A 141 10.43 -0.92 -7.73
CA ILE A 141 11.37 -0.85 -6.63
C ILE A 141 10.62 -0.92 -5.29
N LEU A 142 9.60 -0.08 -5.09
CA LEU A 142 8.80 -0.07 -3.86
C LEU A 142 8.11 -1.42 -3.62
N LEU A 143 7.54 -2.02 -4.67
CA LEU A 143 6.87 -3.32 -4.56
C LEU A 143 7.83 -4.47 -4.28
N LYS A 144 9.02 -4.47 -4.89
CA LYS A 144 10.04 -5.51 -4.63
C LYS A 144 10.44 -5.48 -3.16
N GLU A 145 10.77 -4.31 -2.64
CA GLU A 145 11.13 -4.11 -1.24
C GLU A 145 10.00 -4.55 -0.28
N GLU A 146 8.74 -4.31 -0.66
CA GLU A 146 7.59 -4.69 0.16
C GLU A 146 7.23 -6.18 0.06
N ILE A 147 7.37 -6.82 -1.10
CA ILE A 147 7.15 -8.26 -1.23
C ILE A 147 8.20 -9.05 -0.43
N ASP A 148 9.46 -8.60 -0.48
CA ASP A 148 10.55 -9.15 0.31
C ASP A 148 10.27 -8.99 1.82
N SER A 149 9.59 -7.91 2.24
CA SER A 149 9.24 -7.66 3.64
C SER A 149 7.99 -8.46 4.09
N ILE A 150 6.92 -8.48 3.28
CA ILE A 150 5.62 -9.12 3.59
C ILE A 150 5.79 -10.63 3.84
N SER A 151 6.58 -11.30 3.00
CA SER A 151 6.80 -12.75 3.08
C SER A 151 7.46 -13.17 4.40
N ILE A 152 8.36 -12.33 4.93
CA ILE A 152 9.03 -12.54 6.23
C ILE A 152 8.08 -12.22 7.39
N LYS A 153 7.30 -11.14 7.31
CA LYS A 153 6.46 -10.64 8.42
C LYS A 153 5.19 -11.46 8.65
N LEU A 154 4.56 -12.00 7.61
CA LEU A 154 3.31 -12.79 7.73
C LEU A 154 3.53 -14.21 8.26
N ALA A 155 4.74 -14.77 8.16
CA ALA A 155 5.06 -16.11 8.68
C ALA A 155 4.94 -16.21 10.22
N GLY A 156 5.00 -15.07 10.94
CA GLY A 156 4.97 -15.01 12.40
C GLY A 156 3.59 -14.83 13.05
N ARG A 157 2.53 -14.48 12.30
CA ARG A 157 1.20 -14.16 12.85
C ARG A 157 0.15 -15.21 12.47
N SER A 158 0.26 -16.38 13.08
CA SER A 158 -0.86 -17.31 13.19
C SER A 158 -1.46 -17.19 14.59
N LYS A 159 -2.63 -16.54 14.74
CA LYS A 159 -3.69 -16.92 15.70
C LYS A 159 -4.84 -15.90 15.81
N GLY A 160 -6.05 -16.46 15.87
CA GLY A 160 -7.27 -15.78 16.31
C GLY A 160 -8.54 -16.26 15.61
N LYS A 161 -8.82 -17.58 15.56
CA LYS A 161 -10.05 -18.12 14.95
C LYS A 161 -11.24 -17.94 15.90
N GLU A 162 -12.05 -16.91 15.69
CA GLU A 162 -13.41 -16.86 16.24
C GLU A 162 -14.38 -17.59 15.30
N ILE A 163 -15.14 -18.53 15.86
CA ILE A 163 -16.01 -19.47 15.12
C ILE A 163 -17.42 -18.87 14.99
N PHE A 164 -17.92 -18.68 13.77
CA PHE A 164 -19.26 -18.12 13.51
C PHE A 164 -20.17 -19.04 12.68
N VAL A 165 -21.49 -18.87 12.83
CA VAL A 165 -22.51 -19.87 12.42
C VAL A 165 -22.94 -19.77 10.93
N TYR A 166 -22.51 -18.73 10.19
CA TYR A 166 -22.82 -18.55 8.77
C TYR A 166 -21.65 -17.85 8.04
N GLY A 167 -20.81 -18.60 7.30
CA GLY A 167 -19.56 -18.08 6.71
C GLY A 167 -18.90 -18.97 5.64
N GLU A 168 -17.78 -18.51 5.04
CA GLU A 168 -16.93 -19.30 4.13
C GLU A 168 -16.12 -20.34 4.93
N ILE A 169 -15.82 -21.50 4.33
CA ILE A 169 -15.08 -22.59 4.99
C ILE A 169 -13.61 -22.15 5.21
N ALA A 170 -13.25 -21.81 6.44
CA ALA A 170 -11.94 -21.29 6.82
C ALA A 170 -10.98 -22.40 7.30
N ASP A 171 -11.50 -23.44 7.96
CA ASP A 171 -10.71 -24.58 8.43
C ASP A 171 -11.59 -25.81 8.72
N ASN A 172 -11.02 -26.86 9.32
CA ASN A 172 -11.74 -28.04 9.75
C ASN A 172 -11.35 -28.44 11.18
N GLU A 173 -12.32 -28.80 12.00
CA GLU A 173 -12.09 -29.31 13.36
C GLU A 173 -12.71 -30.70 13.56
N PRO A 174 -12.17 -31.53 14.47
CA PRO A 174 -12.85 -32.74 14.94
C PRO A 174 -14.21 -32.40 15.55
N PHE A 175 -15.23 -33.22 15.27
CA PHE A 175 -16.53 -33.10 15.90
C PHE A 175 -16.44 -33.27 17.43
N LYS A 176 -17.19 -32.44 18.16
CA LYS A 176 -17.38 -32.54 19.62
C LYS A 176 -18.87 -32.50 19.94
N LYS A 177 -19.31 -33.23 20.96
CA LYS A 177 -20.72 -33.24 21.41
C LYS A 177 -21.19 -31.80 21.68
N GLY A 178 -22.32 -31.41 21.10
CA GLY A 178 -22.90 -30.06 21.19
C GLY A 178 -22.71 -29.18 19.94
N LYS A 179 -21.88 -29.60 18.96
CA LYS A 179 -21.73 -28.89 17.67
C LYS A 179 -22.79 -29.31 16.66
N LYS A 180 -23.21 -28.40 15.78
CA LYS A 180 -24.27 -28.65 14.77
C LYS A 180 -23.77 -29.58 13.66
N LEU A 181 -24.60 -30.54 13.26
CA LEU A 181 -24.29 -31.54 12.22
C LEU A 181 -24.31 -30.99 10.78
N ARG A 182 -24.81 -29.77 10.56
CA ARG A 182 -24.93 -29.15 9.22
C ARG A 182 -23.56 -28.84 8.58
N ASP A 183 -22.50 -28.76 9.37
CA ASP A 183 -21.17 -28.36 8.91
C ASP A 183 -20.21 -29.53 8.65
N ILE A 184 -20.69 -30.78 8.61
CA ILE A 184 -19.84 -31.95 8.37
C ILE A 184 -19.11 -31.86 7.02
N ASN A 185 -17.78 -32.00 7.06
CA ASN A 185 -16.94 -32.17 5.89
C ASN A 185 -16.76 -33.66 5.58
N LEU A 186 -17.69 -34.25 4.81
CA LEU A 186 -17.65 -35.69 4.48
C LEU A 186 -16.30 -36.13 3.89
N LYS A 187 -15.70 -35.32 3.00
CA LYS A 187 -14.44 -35.68 2.33
C LYS A 187 -13.29 -35.83 3.34
N LYS A 188 -13.15 -34.87 4.27
CA LYS A 188 -12.11 -34.95 5.31
C LYS A 188 -12.42 -36.00 6.36
N SER A 189 -13.70 -36.21 6.70
CA SER A 189 -14.10 -37.28 7.61
C SER A 189 -13.74 -38.67 7.08
N VAL A 190 -14.10 -38.95 5.82
CA VAL A 190 -13.77 -40.22 5.16
C VAL A 190 -12.25 -40.41 5.05
N LYS A 191 -11.52 -39.35 4.66
CA LYS A 191 -10.04 -39.40 4.59
C LYS A 191 -9.42 -39.71 5.95
N ARG A 192 -9.99 -39.20 7.04
CA ARG A 192 -9.53 -39.44 8.41
C ARG A 192 -9.83 -40.86 8.88
N ALA A 193 -11.02 -41.38 8.59
CA ALA A 193 -11.41 -42.76 8.87
C ALA A 193 -10.47 -43.76 8.17
N ILE A 194 -10.20 -43.56 6.87
CA ILE A 194 -9.26 -44.40 6.11
C ILE A 194 -7.86 -44.35 6.73
N LYS A 195 -7.37 -43.16 7.10
CA LYS A 195 -6.04 -43.01 7.74
C LYS A 195 -5.93 -43.75 9.08
N ARG A 196 -7.05 -43.92 9.79
CA ARG A 196 -7.13 -44.64 11.07
C ARG A 196 -7.42 -46.14 10.91
N GLY A 197 -7.57 -46.62 9.67
CA GLY A 197 -7.88 -48.03 9.40
C GLY A 197 -9.33 -48.40 9.70
N HIS A 198 -10.23 -47.43 9.83
CA HIS A 198 -11.63 -47.68 10.12
C HIS A 198 -12.37 -48.15 8.86
N SER A 199 -13.10 -49.27 8.97
CA SER A 199 -13.92 -49.83 7.89
C SER A 199 -15.33 -49.22 7.82
N LYS A 200 -15.70 -48.44 8.85
CA LYS A 200 -16.95 -47.67 8.95
C LYS A 200 -16.62 -46.29 9.51
N LEU A 201 -17.40 -45.27 9.16
CA LEU A 201 -17.20 -43.91 9.67
C LEU A 201 -17.63 -43.83 11.13
N GLU A 202 -16.71 -43.53 12.04
CA GLU A 202 -17.01 -43.35 13.46
C GLU A 202 -17.13 -41.88 13.84
N VAL A 203 -17.74 -41.59 15.01
CA VAL A 203 -17.95 -40.20 15.49
C VAL A 203 -16.62 -39.44 15.59
N GLU A 204 -15.54 -40.13 15.92
CA GLU A 204 -14.21 -39.55 16.07
C GLU A 204 -13.55 -39.15 14.75
N ASP A 205 -14.04 -39.72 13.63
CA ASP A 205 -13.58 -39.40 12.29
C ASP A 205 -14.26 -38.17 11.72
N ILE A 206 -15.41 -37.79 12.29
CA ILE A 206 -16.21 -36.67 11.79
C ILE A 206 -15.40 -35.37 11.92
N MET A 207 -15.19 -34.73 10.78
CA MET A 207 -14.62 -33.40 10.64
C MET A 207 -15.75 -32.42 10.33
N LEU A 208 -15.74 -31.26 10.97
CA LEU A 208 -16.63 -30.14 10.68
C LEU A 208 -15.85 -29.07 9.91
N ASN A 209 -16.49 -28.43 8.94
CA ASN A 209 -16.05 -27.18 8.35
C ASN A 209 -16.25 -26.04 9.36
N ILE A 210 -15.19 -25.34 9.71
CA ILE A 210 -15.29 -24.06 10.43
C ILE A 210 -15.66 -23.01 9.39
N ARG A 211 -16.80 -22.34 9.61
CA ARG A 211 -17.23 -21.22 8.77
C ARG A 211 -16.89 -19.91 9.46
N GLU A 212 -16.20 -19.00 8.77
CA GLU A 212 -15.97 -17.65 9.27
C GLU A 212 -16.94 -16.68 8.59
N ARG A 213 -17.76 -15.99 9.40
CA ARG A 213 -18.58 -14.88 8.89
C ARG A 213 -17.67 -13.67 8.76
N ARG A 214 -16.96 -13.54 7.65
CA ARG A 214 -16.39 -12.24 7.29
C ARG A 214 -17.54 -11.35 6.86
N THR A 215 -17.96 -10.42 7.73
CA THR A 215 -18.68 -9.25 7.24
C THR A 215 -17.74 -8.57 6.26
N ARG A 216 -18.14 -8.40 5.00
CA ARG A 216 -17.38 -7.58 4.06
C ARG A 216 -17.27 -6.19 4.68
N SER A 217 -16.07 -5.82 5.10
CA SER A 217 -15.78 -4.49 5.61
C SER A 217 -15.34 -3.65 4.41
N GLU A 218 -15.96 -2.49 4.25
CA GLU A 218 -15.52 -1.54 3.22
C GLU A 218 -14.53 -0.59 3.84
N LEU A 219 -13.28 -0.75 3.40
CA LEU A 219 -12.14 -0.01 3.91
C LEU A 219 -11.82 1.15 2.98
N THR A 220 -11.59 2.34 3.52
CA THR A 220 -11.00 3.45 2.78
C THR A 220 -9.81 4.01 3.55
N CYS A 221 -8.63 3.99 2.93
CA CYS A 221 -7.44 4.60 3.50
C CYS A 221 -7.32 6.06 3.04
N LEU A 222 -7.19 6.97 3.99
CA LEU A 222 -6.83 8.37 3.74
C LEU A 222 -5.33 8.52 3.90
N LEU A 223 -4.64 8.88 2.83
CA LEU A 223 -3.20 9.08 2.80
C LEU A 223 -2.89 10.59 2.73
N ASP A 224 -2.29 11.11 3.77
CA ASP A 224 -1.80 12.49 3.79
C ASP A 224 -0.57 12.63 2.87
N ILE A 225 -0.66 13.56 1.93
CA ILE A 225 0.41 13.92 1.00
C ILE A 225 0.82 15.39 1.17
N SER A 226 0.62 15.96 2.36
CA SER A 226 1.07 17.31 2.72
C SER A 226 2.59 17.42 2.73
N GLY A 227 3.10 18.66 2.73
CA GLY A 227 4.56 18.91 2.68
C GLY A 227 5.35 18.29 3.84
N SER A 228 4.74 18.10 5.02
CA SER A 228 5.37 17.47 6.20
C SER A 228 5.64 15.98 5.99
N MET A 229 4.88 15.33 5.11
CA MET A 229 5.05 13.93 4.72
C MET A 229 6.20 13.70 3.72
N LYS A 230 6.96 14.74 3.34
CA LYS A 230 8.05 14.63 2.37
C LYS A 230 9.12 13.62 2.81
N GLY A 231 9.70 12.93 1.83
CA GLY A 231 10.80 12.00 2.06
C GLY A 231 10.31 10.62 2.47
N ILE A 232 10.99 10.04 3.46
CA ILE A 232 10.77 8.65 3.90
C ILE A 232 9.35 8.42 4.44
N LYS A 233 8.70 9.42 5.04
CA LYS A 233 7.34 9.31 5.60
C LYS A 233 6.32 8.88 4.54
N LEU A 234 6.26 9.61 3.41
CA LEU A 234 5.36 9.27 2.31
C LEU A 234 5.79 7.98 1.59
N GLU A 235 7.09 7.71 1.45
CA GLU A 235 7.55 6.45 0.86
C GLU A 235 7.03 5.24 1.66
N VAL A 236 7.23 5.25 2.97
CA VAL A 236 6.78 4.19 3.87
C VAL A 236 5.26 4.12 3.87
N ALA A 237 4.55 5.24 3.94
CA ALA A 237 3.09 5.26 3.89
C ALA A 237 2.52 4.64 2.60
N LYS A 238 3.15 4.86 1.44
CA LYS A 238 2.79 4.18 0.18
C LYS A 238 3.06 2.69 0.23
N LYS A 239 4.23 2.27 0.69
CA LYS A 239 4.58 0.85 0.83
C LYS A 239 3.61 0.11 1.74
N SER A 240 3.35 0.66 2.92
CA SER A 240 2.38 0.13 3.88
C SER A 240 0.96 0.10 3.30
N SER A 241 0.60 1.09 2.47
CA SER A 241 -0.66 1.09 1.71
C SER A 241 -0.72 -0.07 0.69
N PHE A 242 0.39 -0.41 0.03
CA PHE A 242 0.45 -1.57 -0.87
C PHE A 242 0.29 -2.88 -0.10
N ALA A 243 0.95 -3.03 1.05
CA ALA A 243 0.80 -4.21 1.90
C ALA A 243 -0.65 -4.40 2.36
N LEU A 244 -1.28 -3.32 2.82
CA LEU A 244 -2.69 -3.31 3.21
C LEU A 244 -3.60 -3.68 2.02
N ALA A 245 -3.37 -3.08 0.86
CA ALA A 245 -4.15 -3.37 -0.34
C ALA A 245 -4.02 -4.82 -0.79
N TYR A 246 -2.79 -5.34 -0.82
CA TYR A 246 -2.52 -6.74 -1.15
C TYR A 246 -3.28 -7.67 -0.21
N LYS A 247 -3.18 -7.44 1.11
CA LYS A 247 -3.83 -8.29 2.11
C LYS A 247 -5.35 -8.21 2.03
N ALA A 248 -5.92 -7.01 1.90
CA ALA A 248 -7.35 -6.82 1.78
C ALA A 248 -7.91 -7.56 0.54
N ILE A 249 -7.22 -7.44 -0.61
CA ILE A 249 -7.63 -8.08 -1.86
C ILE A 249 -7.48 -9.60 -1.79
N GLU A 250 -6.41 -10.11 -1.19
CA GLU A 250 -6.20 -11.54 -0.93
C GLU A 250 -7.35 -12.11 -0.07
N ASP A 251 -7.78 -11.35 0.93
CA ASP A 251 -8.91 -11.68 1.81
C ASP A 251 -10.29 -11.45 1.15
N ARG A 252 -10.33 -11.05 -0.12
CA ARG A 252 -11.54 -10.73 -0.92
C ARG A 252 -12.35 -9.54 -0.39
N ASN A 253 -11.67 -8.60 0.28
CA ASN A 253 -12.23 -7.34 0.70
C ASN A 253 -11.92 -6.25 -0.34
N LEU A 254 -12.81 -5.26 -0.40
CA LEU A 254 -12.65 -4.07 -1.22
C LEU A 254 -11.92 -3.00 -0.42
N ILE A 255 -10.94 -2.36 -1.04
CA ILE A 255 -10.19 -1.27 -0.44
C ILE A 255 -10.17 -0.05 -1.37
N GLY A 256 -10.50 1.11 -0.80
CA GLY A 256 -10.41 2.41 -1.45
C GLY A 256 -9.28 3.24 -0.87
N PHE A 257 -8.84 4.25 -1.62
CA PHE A 257 -7.81 5.19 -1.20
C PHE A 257 -8.21 6.62 -1.54
N ILE A 258 -7.88 7.56 -0.67
CA ILE A 258 -7.92 8.99 -0.97
C ILE A 258 -6.61 9.60 -0.54
N ALA A 259 -5.85 10.15 -1.50
CA ALA A 259 -4.69 10.96 -1.20
C ALA A 259 -5.09 12.43 -1.14
N PHE A 260 -4.66 13.15 -0.10
CA PHE A 260 -5.09 14.52 0.14
C PHE A 260 -3.96 15.42 0.68
N SER A 261 -4.03 16.69 0.28
CA SER A 261 -3.28 17.79 0.88
C SER A 261 -4.28 18.84 1.41
N SER A 262 -4.31 20.03 0.82
CA SER A 262 -5.34 21.06 1.02
C SER A 262 -6.73 20.63 0.50
N LYS A 263 -6.75 19.67 -0.42
CA LYS A 263 -7.93 19.03 -1.02
C LYS A 263 -7.64 17.56 -1.36
N PRO A 264 -8.68 16.73 -1.58
CA PRO A 264 -8.51 15.42 -2.18
C PRO A 264 -7.94 15.55 -3.60
N GLU A 265 -6.82 14.88 -3.88
CA GLU A 265 -6.14 14.92 -5.19
C GLU A 265 -6.29 13.64 -5.97
N LEU A 266 -6.35 12.51 -5.27
CA LEU A 266 -6.59 11.20 -5.85
C LEU A 266 -7.70 10.52 -5.07
N VAL A 267 -8.65 9.92 -5.80
CA VAL A 267 -9.73 9.13 -5.22
C VAL A 267 -9.81 7.81 -5.98
N ILE A 268 -9.52 6.72 -5.27
CA ILE A 268 -9.67 5.35 -5.73
C ILE A 268 -10.88 4.78 -5.00
N GLU A 269 -11.97 4.54 -5.72
CA GLU A 269 -13.12 3.85 -5.14
C GLU A 269 -12.76 2.41 -4.74
N PRO A 270 -13.45 1.82 -3.73
CA PRO A 270 -13.15 0.46 -3.28
C PRO A 270 -13.13 -0.55 -4.43
N THR A 271 -11.98 -1.19 -4.62
CA THR A 271 -11.67 -2.06 -5.76
C THR A 271 -10.88 -3.30 -5.34
N HIS A 272 -10.83 -4.31 -6.22
CA HIS A 272 -9.92 -5.46 -6.12
C HIS A 272 -8.72 -5.35 -7.09
N ASP A 273 -8.61 -4.24 -7.81
CA ASP A 273 -7.53 -4.02 -8.79
C ASP A 273 -6.28 -3.49 -8.07
N PHE A 274 -5.43 -4.42 -7.63
CA PHE A 274 -4.17 -4.12 -6.97
C PHE A 274 -3.25 -3.26 -7.85
N PHE A 275 -3.12 -3.60 -9.14
CA PHE A 275 -2.21 -2.86 -10.04
C PHE A 275 -2.69 -1.43 -10.29
N TYR A 276 -4.00 -1.21 -10.36
CA TYR A 276 -4.55 0.14 -10.43
C TYR A 276 -4.24 0.95 -9.18
N ILE A 277 -4.37 0.37 -7.98
CA ILE A 277 -4.00 1.03 -6.72
C ILE A 277 -2.53 1.44 -6.75
N VAL A 278 -1.65 0.47 -7.04
CA VAL A 278 -0.21 0.70 -7.06
C VAL A 278 0.15 1.80 -8.06
N ARG A 279 -0.28 1.69 -9.32
CA ARG A 279 0.01 2.68 -10.37
C ARG A 279 -0.51 4.09 -10.03
N SER A 280 -1.61 4.17 -9.29
CA SER A 280 -2.23 5.45 -8.93
C SER A 280 -1.55 6.12 -7.72
N LEU A 281 -1.13 5.34 -6.72
CA LEU A 281 -0.48 5.87 -5.51
C LEU A 281 1.01 6.16 -5.69
N SER A 282 1.72 5.38 -6.51
CA SER A 282 3.15 5.55 -6.74
C SER A 282 3.60 6.96 -7.15
N PRO A 283 2.95 7.66 -8.10
CA PRO A 283 3.39 8.98 -8.55
C PRO A 283 3.05 10.12 -7.57
N LEU A 284 2.32 9.86 -6.48
CA LEU A 284 1.94 10.89 -5.52
C LEU A 284 3.17 11.58 -4.91
N ARG A 285 3.02 12.86 -4.56
CA ARG A 285 4.13 13.67 -4.02
C ARG A 285 3.65 14.43 -2.80
N ALA A 286 4.57 14.64 -1.86
CA ALA A 286 4.32 15.48 -0.71
C ALA A 286 4.35 16.95 -1.13
N HIS A 287 3.25 17.68 -0.95
CA HIS A 287 3.15 19.13 -1.19
C HIS A 287 1.95 19.75 -0.46
N GLY A 288 1.97 21.08 -0.34
CA GLY A 288 0.84 21.83 0.22
C GLY A 288 0.62 21.61 1.71
N SER A 289 -0.59 21.96 2.15
CA SER A 289 -1.06 21.93 3.55
C SER A 289 -1.96 20.71 3.81
N THR A 290 -2.54 20.61 5.01
CA THR A 290 -3.27 19.43 5.48
C THR A 290 -4.74 19.76 5.74
N ASN A 291 -5.66 19.16 4.98
CA ASN A 291 -7.11 19.30 5.13
C ASN A 291 -7.81 17.94 5.32
N ILE A 292 -7.79 17.45 6.56
CA ILE A 292 -8.37 16.16 6.93
C ILE A 292 -9.89 16.17 6.80
N ALA A 293 -10.55 17.30 7.11
CA ALA A 293 -12.01 17.41 7.10
C ALA A 293 -12.60 17.13 5.71
N LEU A 294 -12.02 17.69 4.64
CA LEU A 294 -12.48 17.44 3.27
C LEU A 294 -12.25 15.98 2.84
N ALA A 295 -11.14 15.38 3.25
CA ALA A 295 -10.84 13.99 2.96
C ALA A 295 -11.84 13.04 3.65
N LEU A 296 -12.12 13.27 4.93
CA LEU A 296 -13.12 12.52 5.71
C LEU A 296 -14.51 12.60 5.08
N ARG A 297 -14.98 13.81 4.75
CA ARG A 297 -16.27 14.00 4.09
C ARG A 297 -16.35 13.28 2.75
N LYS A 298 -15.25 13.26 1.98
CA LYS A 298 -15.20 12.53 0.70
C LYS A 298 -15.25 11.02 0.90
N ALA A 299 -14.50 10.47 1.85
CA ALA A 299 -14.54 9.05 2.18
C ALA A 299 -15.90 8.62 2.72
N SER A 300 -16.47 9.40 3.64
CA SER A 300 -17.81 9.16 4.20
C SER A 300 -18.86 9.07 3.10
N LYS A 301 -18.87 10.00 2.14
CA LYS A 301 -19.78 9.95 0.97
C LYS A 301 -19.62 8.67 0.14
N ILE A 302 -18.38 8.21 -0.08
CA ILE A 302 -18.11 6.97 -0.83
C ILE A 302 -18.63 5.75 -0.08
N LEU A 303 -18.33 5.66 1.23
CA LEU A 303 -18.73 4.54 2.09
C LEU A 303 -20.25 4.49 2.30
N ILE A 304 -20.91 5.62 2.55
CA ILE A 304 -22.38 5.69 2.69
C ILE A 304 -23.07 5.17 1.44
N ARG A 305 -22.65 5.65 0.25
CA ARG A 305 -23.24 5.24 -1.03
C ARG A 305 -23.19 3.73 -1.26
N ARG A 306 -22.16 3.07 -0.73
CA ARG A 306 -21.97 1.62 -0.86
C ARG A 306 -22.61 0.82 0.28
N LYS A 307 -22.64 1.35 1.50
CA LYS A 307 -23.36 0.77 2.65
C LYS A 307 -24.84 0.50 2.34
N HIS A 308 -25.48 1.38 1.55
CA HIS A 308 -26.84 1.17 1.05
C HIS A 308 -27.00 -0.07 0.16
N LYS A 309 -25.93 -0.55 -0.49
CA LYS A 309 -25.95 -1.75 -1.35
C LYS A 309 -25.65 -3.03 -0.58
N ASP A 310 -24.64 -3.01 0.30
CA ASP A 310 -24.04 -4.24 0.83
C ASP A 310 -24.19 -4.44 2.36
N LYS A 311 -24.85 -3.51 3.09
CA LYS A 311 -24.99 -3.51 4.56
C LYS A 311 -23.66 -3.66 5.33
N ALA A 312 -22.54 -3.32 4.68
CA ALA A 312 -21.19 -3.37 5.24
C ALA A 312 -20.97 -2.28 6.29
N LYS A 313 -20.11 -2.54 7.28
CA LYS A 313 -19.57 -1.49 8.15
C LYS A 313 -18.47 -0.75 7.38
N GLY A 314 -18.55 0.59 7.36
CA GLY A 314 -17.52 1.43 6.77
C GLY A 314 -16.41 1.67 7.78
N HIS A 315 -15.16 1.55 7.34
CA HIS A 315 -14.00 1.86 8.16
C HIS A 315 -13.03 2.75 7.40
N ILE A 316 -12.51 3.77 8.09
CA ILE A 316 -11.52 4.69 7.56
C ILE A 316 -10.21 4.52 8.32
N ILE A 317 -9.11 4.39 7.60
CA ILE A 317 -7.76 4.46 8.17
C ILE A 317 -7.11 5.75 7.71
N LEU A 318 -6.77 6.64 8.64
CA LEU A 318 -6.07 7.89 8.37
C LEU A 318 -4.57 7.73 8.64
N ILE A 319 -3.73 7.90 7.61
CA ILE A 319 -2.27 7.94 7.74
C ILE A 319 -1.81 9.39 7.57
N SER A 320 -1.24 9.98 8.63
CA SER A 320 -0.82 11.39 8.64
C SER A 320 0.15 11.67 9.79
N ASP A 321 0.96 12.72 9.68
CA ASP A 321 1.75 13.30 10.78
C ASP A 321 1.00 14.44 11.54
N THR A 322 -0.29 14.59 11.20
CA THR A 322 -1.38 15.42 11.73
C THR A 322 -1.06 16.74 12.44
N MET A 323 -1.44 17.84 11.81
CA MET A 323 -2.34 18.86 12.38
C MET A 323 -3.10 19.47 11.20
N PRO A 324 -4.42 19.69 11.28
CA PRO A 324 -5.12 20.36 10.20
C PRO A 324 -4.68 21.83 10.13
N THR A 325 -4.18 22.25 8.98
CA THR A 325 -3.60 23.59 8.77
C THR A 325 -4.40 24.44 7.80
N THR A 326 -5.46 23.90 7.22
CA THR A 326 -6.25 24.54 6.15
C THR A 326 -7.71 24.68 6.55
N GLY A 327 -8.30 25.85 6.26
CA GLY A 327 -9.68 26.20 6.60
C GLY A 327 -9.76 27.48 7.43
N SER A 328 -10.95 28.05 7.55
CA SER A 328 -11.19 29.20 8.45
C SER A 328 -11.11 28.77 9.91
N LYS A 329 -11.57 27.56 10.22
CA LYS A 329 -11.46 26.93 11.54
C LYS A 329 -11.10 25.44 11.41
N PRO A 330 -9.82 25.13 11.09
CA PRO A 330 -9.41 23.78 10.70
C PRO A 330 -9.77 22.67 11.70
N ILE A 331 -9.69 22.97 13.00
CA ILE A 331 -10.00 22.04 14.09
C ILE A 331 -11.51 21.84 14.24
N GLU A 332 -12.30 22.91 14.13
CA GLU A 332 -13.77 22.84 14.20
C GLU A 332 -14.32 22.06 13.00
N ASP A 333 -13.81 22.36 11.80
CA ASP A 333 -14.18 21.66 10.56
C ASP A 333 -13.84 20.17 10.60
N LEU A 334 -12.70 19.81 11.20
CA LEU A 334 -12.29 18.43 11.42
C LEU A 334 -13.29 17.70 12.31
N PHE A 335 -13.62 18.24 13.49
CA PHE A 335 -14.53 17.55 14.41
C PHE A 335 -15.95 17.46 13.86
N ASN A 336 -16.44 18.48 13.15
CA ASN A 336 -17.70 18.39 12.42
C ASN A 336 -17.70 17.21 11.42
N ALA A 337 -16.62 17.04 10.65
CA ALA A 337 -16.50 15.92 9.71
C ALA A 337 -16.38 14.55 10.42
N VAL A 338 -15.77 14.51 11.60
CA VAL A 338 -15.66 13.30 12.44
C VAL A 338 -17.03 12.90 12.99
N ASP A 339 -17.82 13.86 13.47
CA ASP A 339 -19.19 13.64 13.95
C ASP A 339 -20.09 13.14 12.81
N GLU A 340 -20.00 13.75 11.62
CA GLU A 340 -20.70 13.27 10.41
C GLU A 340 -20.39 11.80 10.08
N CYS A 341 -19.13 11.37 10.28
CA CYS A 341 -18.72 9.98 10.08
C CYS A 341 -19.27 9.05 11.18
N HIS A 342 -19.23 9.50 12.44
CA HIS A 342 -19.78 8.77 13.58
C HIS A 342 -21.28 8.48 13.41
N ASP A 343 -22.05 9.52 13.07
CA ASP A 343 -23.51 9.43 12.86
C ASP A 343 -23.87 8.48 11.71
N SER A 344 -22.97 8.38 10.72
CA SER A 344 -23.10 7.44 9.60
C SER A 344 -22.67 6.01 9.95
N GLY A 345 -22.20 5.77 11.19
CA GLY A 345 -21.70 4.49 11.67
C GLY A 345 -20.39 4.07 11.00
N ILE A 346 -19.51 5.02 10.71
CA ILE A 346 -18.18 4.82 10.15
C ILE A 346 -17.15 5.01 11.27
N SER A 347 -16.30 4.00 11.51
CA SER A 347 -15.19 4.12 12.46
C SER A 347 -13.94 4.68 11.78
N ILE A 348 -13.13 5.45 12.52
CA ILE A 348 -11.90 6.04 12.03
C ILE A 348 -10.74 5.62 12.93
N SER A 349 -9.80 4.87 12.37
CA SER A 349 -8.49 4.63 12.98
C SER A 349 -7.46 5.61 12.45
N VAL A 350 -6.50 6.00 13.29
CA VAL A 350 -5.43 6.94 12.95
C VAL A 350 -4.09 6.24 13.11
N ILE A 351 -3.28 6.24 12.05
CA ILE A 351 -1.88 5.85 12.07
C ILE A 351 -1.05 7.13 12.04
N GLY A 352 -0.56 7.51 13.22
CA GLY A 352 0.13 8.77 13.43
C GLY A 352 1.63 8.66 13.19
N ILE A 353 2.17 9.37 12.20
CA ILE A 353 3.61 9.36 11.89
C ILE A 353 4.29 10.52 12.64
N GLU A 354 5.19 10.22 13.58
CA GLU A 354 5.95 11.25 14.31
C GLU A 354 5.08 12.39 14.89
N LEU A 355 3.91 12.03 15.47
CA LEU A 355 2.97 13.02 16.01
C LEU A 355 3.60 13.85 17.14
N ASP A 356 3.40 15.17 17.09
CA ASP A 356 3.63 16.01 18.26
C ASP A 356 2.53 15.85 19.32
N LYS A 357 2.67 16.56 20.46
CA LYS A 357 1.69 16.45 21.55
C LYS A 357 0.29 16.93 21.16
N GLN A 358 0.18 18.00 20.37
CA GLN A 358 -1.12 18.55 19.97
C GLN A 358 -1.81 17.65 18.96
N ALA A 359 -1.03 17.20 17.96
CA ALA A 359 -1.38 16.19 16.98
C ALA A 359 -1.93 14.92 17.64
N GLU A 360 -1.23 14.41 18.64
CA GLU A 360 -1.63 13.20 19.38
C GLU A 360 -2.96 13.38 20.12
N GLU A 361 -3.17 14.52 20.79
CA GLU A 361 -4.44 14.79 21.49
C GLU A 361 -5.62 14.92 20.52
N ILE A 362 -5.41 15.53 19.36
CA ILE A 362 -6.41 15.57 18.28
C ILE A 362 -6.73 14.15 17.81
N ALA A 363 -5.71 13.34 17.53
CA ALA A 363 -5.88 11.96 17.08
C ALA A 363 -6.63 11.09 18.10
N LYS A 364 -6.29 11.20 19.40
CA LYS A 364 -7.03 10.54 20.49
C LYS A 364 -8.51 10.90 20.50
N LYS A 365 -8.82 12.18 20.29
CA LYS A 365 -10.21 12.65 20.26
C LYS A 365 -10.97 12.09 19.06
N ILE A 366 -10.36 12.03 17.87
CA ILE A 366 -10.97 11.42 16.67
C ILE A 366 -11.37 9.95 16.94
N VAL A 367 -10.42 9.15 17.43
CA VAL A 367 -10.65 7.71 17.62
C VAL A 367 -11.64 7.44 18.76
N SER A 368 -11.66 8.29 19.78
CA SER A 368 -12.63 8.23 20.88
C SER A 368 -14.07 8.47 20.40
N ILE A 369 -14.29 9.43 19.49
CA ILE A 369 -15.62 9.73 18.96
C ILE A 369 -16.11 8.57 18.08
N THR A 370 -15.27 8.12 17.15
CA THR A 370 -15.66 7.13 16.12
C THR A 370 -15.47 5.67 16.52
N LYS A 371 -15.00 5.41 17.75
CA LYS A 371 -14.68 4.06 18.25
C LYS A 371 -13.64 3.34 17.40
N GLY A 372 -12.67 4.07 16.85
CA GLY A 372 -11.51 3.51 16.16
C GLY A 372 -10.31 3.37 17.08
N ARG A 373 -9.10 3.28 16.49
CA ARG A 373 -7.86 3.05 17.23
C ARG A 373 -6.76 4.02 16.79
N LEU A 374 -5.92 4.42 17.73
CA LEU A 374 -4.72 5.22 17.46
C LEU A 374 -3.50 4.30 17.50
N TYR A 375 -2.75 4.27 16.41
CA TYR A 375 -1.48 3.57 16.30
C TYR A 375 -0.35 4.57 16.11
N LYS A 376 0.75 4.35 16.82
CA LYS A 376 1.96 5.19 16.74
C LYS A 376 3.18 4.28 16.53
N PRO A 377 3.76 4.23 15.32
CA PRO A 377 4.98 3.48 15.06
C PRO A 377 6.13 4.06 15.91
N ARG A 378 6.94 3.18 16.50
CA ARG A 378 8.19 3.59 17.18
C ARG A 378 9.27 3.91 16.17
N ILE A 379 9.27 3.16 15.07
CA ILE A 379 10.10 3.35 13.88
C ILE A 379 9.20 3.23 12.65
N LEU A 380 9.50 3.98 11.58
CA LEU A 380 8.62 4.06 10.41
C LEU A 380 8.35 2.68 9.77
N GLU A 381 9.31 1.77 9.85
CA GLU A 381 9.25 0.42 9.29
C GLU A 381 8.19 -0.49 9.95
N GLU A 382 7.56 -0.05 11.05
CA GLU A 382 6.43 -0.73 11.70
C GLU A 382 5.07 -0.33 11.10
N LEU A 383 5.00 0.70 10.25
CA LEU A 383 3.74 1.27 9.77
C LEU A 383 2.84 0.25 9.05
N ASP A 384 3.43 -0.64 8.26
CA ASP A 384 2.74 -1.72 7.56
C ASP A 384 2.10 -2.72 8.53
N ILE A 385 2.83 -3.08 9.60
CA ILE A 385 2.36 -3.99 10.64
C ILE A 385 1.14 -3.38 11.36
N LEU A 386 1.20 -2.08 11.68
CA LEU A 386 0.12 -1.38 12.37
C LEU A 386 -1.13 -1.23 11.50
N LEU A 387 -0.96 -0.96 10.20
CA LEU A 387 -2.07 -0.96 9.25
C LEU A 387 -2.75 -2.31 9.16
N LEU A 388 -1.97 -3.39 9.10
CA LEU A 388 -2.50 -4.74 9.06
C LEU A 388 -3.19 -5.12 10.39
N GLU A 389 -2.64 -4.70 11.52
CA GLU A 389 -3.25 -4.91 12.83
C GLU A 389 -4.61 -4.24 12.94
N ASP A 390 -4.72 -3.00 12.48
CA ASP A 390 -6.00 -2.30 12.44
C ASP A 390 -6.99 -3.01 11.51
N TYR A 391 -6.54 -3.38 10.30
CA TYR A 391 -7.36 -4.10 9.34
C TYR A 391 -7.95 -5.41 9.89
N PHE A 392 -7.18 -6.21 10.63
CA PHE A 392 -7.67 -7.47 11.23
C PHE A 392 -8.60 -7.26 12.43
N SER A 393 -8.69 -6.04 12.94
CA SER A 393 -9.44 -5.70 14.15
C SER A 393 -10.82 -5.07 13.86
N ILE A 394 -11.18 -4.96 12.57
CA ILE A 394 -12.47 -4.50 12.05
C ILE A 394 -13.40 -5.71 11.85
#